data_AF-A0A1I1PVK8-F1
#
_entry.id   AF-A0A1I1PVK8-F1
#
_cell.length_a   1.000
_cell.length_b   1.000
_cell.length_c   1.000
_cell.angle_alpha   90.00
_cell.angle_beta   90.00
_cell.angle_gamma   90.00
#
_symmetry.space_group_name_H-M   'P 1'
#
loop_
_entity.id
_entity.type
_entity.pdbx_description
1 polymer ?
#
loop_
_entity_poly.entity_id
_entity_poly.type
_entity_poly.pdbx_seq_one_letter_code
_entity_poly.pdbx_strand_id
1 'polypeptide(L)'
;MRKVMTAFLLLALPILASAQIENPVKWSFTSKKINATTYELHMTANIDGGWHLYAQVAGEGPVPTSFKLNKNPLVVPTGKIEEVGKLHKAFDKNFDSELKYYESQVDFVQKVTVKGKAATKVKGTVEFMVCDDHQCLPPKELEFAISVGGK
;
A
#
# COMPACT_ATOMS: atom_id res chain seq x y z
N MET A 1 -23.25 6.04 -67.76
CA MET A 1 -23.88 6.23 -66.44
C MET A 1 -23.20 5.33 -65.41
N ARG A 2 -22.51 5.98 -64.46
CA ARG A 2 -22.08 5.54 -63.12
C ARG A 2 -22.49 4.12 -62.69
N LYS A 3 -21.51 3.30 -62.28
CA LYS A 3 -21.51 2.68 -60.94
C LYS A 3 -20.05 2.54 -60.47
N VAL A 4 -19.68 3.40 -59.54
CA VAL A 4 -18.40 3.38 -58.81
C VAL A 4 -18.40 2.12 -57.95
N MET A 5 -17.52 1.16 -58.24
CA MET A 5 -17.20 0.06 -57.33
C MET A 5 -16.46 0.66 -56.14
N THR A 6 -17.23 1.09 -55.14
CA THR A 6 -16.67 1.55 -53.87
C THR A 6 -16.48 0.31 -53.02
N ALA A 7 -15.25 -0.23 -53.01
CA ALA A 7 -14.84 -1.27 -52.07
C ALA A 7 -15.00 -0.70 -50.65
N PHE A 8 -16.05 -1.12 -49.96
CA PHE A 8 -16.28 -0.78 -48.57
C PHE A 8 -15.33 -1.67 -47.74
N LEU A 9 -14.12 -1.16 -47.53
CA LEU A 9 -13.15 -1.70 -46.60
C LEU A 9 -13.77 -1.65 -45.20
N LEU A 10 -14.27 -2.79 -44.71
CA LEU A 10 -14.61 -2.97 -43.29
C LEU A 10 -13.32 -2.80 -42.48
N LEU A 11 -13.06 -1.57 -42.04
CA LEU A 11 -12.17 -1.31 -40.91
C LEU A 11 -12.86 -1.88 -39.67
N ALA A 12 -12.53 -3.12 -39.31
CA ALA A 12 -12.70 -3.59 -37.95
C ALA A 12 -11.73 -2.77 -37.08
N LEU A 13 -12.23 -1.76 -36.37
CA LEU A 13 -11.47 -1.14 -35.27
C LEU A 13 -11.32 -2.20 -34.17
N PRO A 14 -10.10 -2.67 -33.83
CA PRO A 14 -9.93 -3.38 -32.59
C PRO A 14 -10.21 -2.40 -31.46
N ILE A 15 -11.28 -2.63 -30.71
CA ILE A 15 -11.55 -1.93 -29.46
C ILE A 15 -10.38 -2.28 -28.54
N LEU A 16 -9.48 -1.33 -28.35
CA LEU A 16 -8.42 -1.40 -27.35
C LEU A 16 -9.10 -1.40 -25.97
N ALA A 17 -9.44 -2.59 -25.47
CA ALA A 17 -9.88 -2.76 -24.10
C ALA A 17 -8.67 -2.52 -23.18
N SER A 18 -8.55 -1.31 -22.63
CA SER A 18 -7.62 -1.05 -21.54
C SER A 18 -8.17 -1.69 -20.26
N ALA A 19 -7.66 -2.87 -19.90
CA ALA A 19 -7.75 -3.36 -18.54
C ALA A 19 -6.86 -2.45 -17.67
N GLN A 20 -7.45 -1.41 -17.09
CA GLN A 20 -6.74 -0.58 -16.12
C GLN A 20 -6.53 -1.41 -14.86
N ILE A 21 -5.26 -1.57 -14.45
CA ILE A 21 -4.93 -2.20 -13.18
C ILE A 21 -5.45 -1.28 -12.08
N GLU A 22 -6.44 -1.73 -11.34
CA GLU A 22 -6.98 -1.01 -10.19
C GLU A 22 -5.88 -0.85 -9.14
N ASN A 23 -5.73 0.37 -8.63
CA ASN A 23 -4.72 0.70 -7.63
C ASN A 23 -5.35 1.60 -6.56
N PRO A 24 -6.28 1.03 -5.76
CA PRO A 24 -7.15 1.79 -4.87
C PRO A 24 -6.44 2.27 -3.61
N VAL A 25 -5.14 1.97 -3.44
CA VAL A 25 -4.35 2.41 -2.30
C VAL A 25 -3.20 3.29 -2.75
N LYS A 26 -3.21 4.53 -2.26
CA LYS A 26 -2.14 5.51 -2.48
C LYS A 26 -1.31 5.64 -1.21
N TRP A 27 -0.06 5.23 -1.31
CA TRP A 27 0.89 5.27 -0.20
C TRP A 27 1.67 6.57 -0.15
N SER A 28 1.87 7.10 1.05
CA SER A 28 2.78 8.20 1.38
C SER A 28 3.79 7.73 2.41
N PHE A 29 5.06 8.12 2.24
CA PHE A 29 6.16 7.68 3.07
C PHE A 29 6.92 8.90 3.59
N THR A 30 6.74 9.23 4.86
CA THR A 30 7.31 10.43 5.46
C THR A 30 8.00 10.14 6.79
N SER A 31 8.78 11.08 7.29
CA SER A 31 9.36 11.00 8.63
C SER A 31 9.01 12.24 9.45
N LYS A 32 8.90 12.03 10.75
CA LYS A 32 8.70 13.08 11.74
C LYS A 32 9.82 12.99 12.77
N LYS A 33 10.59 14.06 12.93
CA LYS A 33 11.63 14.14 13.96
C LYS A 33 10.97 14.31 15.33
N ILE A 34 11.25 13.41 16.26
CA ILE A 34 10.73 13.46 17.63
C ILE A 34 11.74 14.14 18.55
N ASN A 35 13.02 13.81 18.40
CA ASN A 35 14.12 14.46 19.11
C ASN A 35 15.42 14.38 18.27
N ALA A 36 16.58 14.60 18.89
CA ALA A 36 17.87 14.60 18.19
C ALA A 36 18.18 13.30 17.44
N THR A 37 17.77 12.14 17.97
CA THR A 37 18.11 10.82 17.43
C THR A 37 16.89 9.98 17.07
N THR A 38 15.71 10.28 17.61
CA THR A 38 14.48 9.50 17.38
C THR A 38 13.60 10.14 16.31
N TYR A 39 13.13 9.30 15.39
CA TYR A 39 12.19 9.65 14.32
C TYR A 39 11.03 8.67 14.31
N GLU A 40 9.84 9.15 13.97
CA GLU A 40 8.71 8.33 13.52
C GLU A 40 8.74 8.25 12.00
N LEU A 41 8.65 7.04 11.47
CA LEU A 41 8.39 6.78 10.06
C LEU A 41 6.89 6.58 9.90
N HIS A 42 6.27 7.37 9.03
CA HIS A 42 4.85 7.29 8.72
C HIS A 42 4.70 6.70 7.32
N MET A 43 4.10 5.51 7.25
CA MET A 43 3.76 4.80 6.02
C MET A 43 2.24 4.83 5.91
N THR A 44 1.70 5.88 5.29
CA THR A 44 0.27 6.16 5.28
C THR A 44 -0.39 5.62 4.03
N ALA A 45 -1.39 4.77 4.19
CA ALA A 45 -2.25 4.28 3.11
C ALA A 45 -3.52 5.13 3.03
N ASN A 46 -3.76 5.75 1.89
CA ASN A 46 -5.07 6.36 1.56
C ASN A 46 -5.82 5.40 0.65
N ILE A 47 -7.01 4.98 1.06
CA ILE A 47 -7.78 3.89 0.49
C ILE A 47 -9.02 4.48 -0.16
N ASP A 48 -9.18 4.24 -1.46
CA ASP A 48 -10.36 4.68 -2.21
C ASP A 48 -11.63 4.03 -1.62
N GLY A 49 -12.77 4.72 -1.73
CA GLY A 49 -14.02 4.28 -1.10
C GLY A 49 -14.49 2.91 -1.61
N GLY A 50 -15.02 2.09 -0.71
CA GLY A 50 -15.46 0.71 -1.00
C GLY A 50 -14.35 -0.34 -0.96
N TRP A 51 -13.09 0.07 -0.77
CA TRP A 51 -11.97 -0.85 -0.63
C TRP A 51 -11.55 -1.04 0.82
N HIS A 52 -11.06 -2.24 1.12
CA HIS A 52 -10.63 -2.67 2.43
C HIS A 52 -9.16 -3.09 2.38
N LEU A 53 -8.32 -2.41 3.18
CA LEU A 53 -6.91 -2.78 3.36
C LEU A 53 -6.77 -3.62 4.64
N TYR A 54 -6.24 -4.84 4.50
CA TYR A 54 -6.10 -5.74 5.64
C TYR A 54 -5.05 -5.27 6.65
N ALA A 55 -5.36 -5.41 7.94
CA ALA A 55 -4.47 -5.09 9.06
C ALA A 55 -3.21 -5.98 9.09
N GLN A 56 -2.22 -5.67 9.93
CA GLN A 56 -1.05 -6.57 10.10
C GLN A 56 -1.42 -7.89 10.78
N VAL A 57 -2.56 -7.91 11.49
CA VAL A 57 -3.18 -9.10 12.06
C VAL A 57 -4.59 -9.24 11.48
N ALA A 58 -4.65 -9.65 10.22
CA ALA A 58 -5.85 -9.59 9.39
C ALA A 58 -6.91 -10.67 9.68
N GLY A 59 -6.54 -11.79 10.30
CA GLY A 59 -7.37 -13.01 10.31
C GLY A 59 -6.83 -14.05 9.34
N GLU A 60 -7.53 -15.17 9.19
CA GLU A 60 -7.16 -16.23 8.24
C GLU A 60 -7.76 -15.94 6.86
N GLY A 61 -7.02 -16.26 5.79
CA GLY A 61 -7.47 -16.05 4.41
C GLY A 61 -6.71 -14.97 3.65
N PRO A 62 -6.81 -13.68 4.01
CA PRO A 62 -6.15 -12.61 3.28
C PRO A 62 -4.65 -12.54 3.57
N VAL A 63 -3.89 -11.98 2.63
CA VAL A 63 -2.50 -11.59 2.90
C VAL A 63 -2.51 -10.31 3.76
N PRO A 64 -2.02 -10.36 5.01
CA PRO A 64 -1.99 -9.20 5.89
C PRO A 64 -1.03 -8.13 5.36
N THR A 65 -1.30 -6.87 5.66
CA THR A 65 -0.30 -5.82 5.39
C THR A 65 0.94 -6.09 6.22
N SER A 66 2.11 -6.10 5.59
CA SER A 66 3.38 -6.33 6.28
C SER A 66 4.48 -5.42 5.75
N PHE A 67 5.44 -5.10 6.61
CA PHE A 67 6.57 -4.25 6.24
C PHE A 67 7.88 -4.93 6.56
N LYS A 68 8.84 -4.79 5.66
CA LYS A 68 10.20 -5.25 5.84
C LYS A 68 11.17 -4.10 5.67
N LEU A 69 11.84 -3.72 6.77
CA LEU A 69 12.90 -2.73 6.72
C LEU A 69 14.23 -3.36 6.30
N ASN A 70 14.91 -2.74 5.35
CA ASN A 70 16.25 -3.13 4.95
C ASN A 70 17.24 -2.77 6.06
N LYS A 71 18.25 -3.62 6.24
CA LYS A 71 19.32 -3.37 7.23
C LYS A 71 20.02 -2.05 6.91
N ASN A 72 20.12 -1.17 7.89
CA ASN A 72 20.87 0.08 7.82
C ASN A 72 21.73 0.22 9.09
N PRO A 73 23.06 0.29 9.01
CA PRO A 73 23.92 0.34 10.20
C PRO A 73 23.73 1.60 11.06
N LEU A 74 23.16 2.65 10.46
CA LEU A 74 22.88 3.93 11.12
C LEU A 74 21.48 4.01 11.72
N VAL A 75 20.61 3.01 11.50
CA VAL A 75 19.20 3.09 11.91
C VAL A 75 18.81 1.82 12.67
N VAL A 76 18.23 2.00 13.86
CA VAL A 76 17.75 0.91 14.71
C VAL A 76 16.24 1.08 14.91
N PRO A 77 15.39 0.22 14.32
CA PRO A 77 13.96 0.19 14.62
C PRO A 77 13.72 -0.15 16.09
N THR A 78 12.71 0.47 16.69
CA THR A 78 12.35 0.28 18.09
C THR A 78 10.88 -0.13 18.18
N GLY A 79 10.62 -1.29 18.79
CA GLY A 79 9.26 -1.82 18.90
C GLY A 79 8.72 -2.39 17.59
N LYS A 80 7.41 -2.62 17.57
CA LYS A 80 6.66 -3.05 16.38
C LYS A 80 6.15 -1.83 15.62
N ILE A 81 5.71 -2.05 14.39
CA ILE A 81 4.98 -1.04 13.62
C ILE A 81 3.56 -0.97 14.18
N GLU A 82 3.16 0.22 14.61
CA GLU A 82 1.83 0.50 15.14
C GLU A 82 0.87 0.93 14.03
N GLU A 83 -0.41 0.59 14.17
CA GLU A 83 -1.45 0.92 13.20
C GLU A 83 -2.37 2.01 13.79
N VAL A 84 -2.32 3.20 13.20
CA VAL A 84 -3.10 4.35 13.61
C VAL A 84 -4.21 4.59 12.59
N GLY A 85 -5.39 4.10 12.91
CA GLY A 85 -6.59 4.22 12.08
C GLY A 85 -7.81 3.64 12.77
N LYS A 86 -8.98 3.83 12.17
CA LYS A 86 -10.21 3.18 12.65
C LYS A 86 -10.18 1.72 12.21
N LEU A 87 -9.90 0.81 13.13
CA LEU A 87 -9.88 -0.62 12.82
C LEU A 87 -11.32 -1.16 12.72
N HIS A 88 -11.63 -1.81 11.60
CA HIS A 88 -12.88 -2.52 11.38
C HIS A 88 -12.68 -4.01 11.64
N LYS A 89 -13.74 -4.67 12.12
CA LYS A 89 -13.79 -6.12 12.30
C LYS A 89 -15.11 -6.63 11.74
N ALA A 90 -15.03 -7.63 10.88
CA ALA A 90 -16.21 -8.28 10.33
C ALA A 90 -15.93 -9.76 10.10
N PHE A 91 -16.93 -10.60 10.35
CA PHE A 91 -16.84 -12.01 9.99
C PHE A 91 -17.07 -12.15 8.49
N ASP A 92 -16.10 -12.73 7.79
CA ASP A 92 -16.19 -13.02 6.37
C ASP A 92 -16.48 -14.50 6.16
N LYS A 93 -17.58 -14.79 5.46
CA LYS A 93 -18.03 -16.17 5.20
C LYS A 93 -17.17 -16.90 4.16
N ASN A 94 -16.51 -16.18 3.26
CA ASN A 94 -15.63 -16.78 2.25
C ASN A 94 -14.35 -17.29 2.89
N PHE A 95 -13.88 -16.61 3.94
CA PHE A 95 -12.69 -16.99 4.69
C PHE A 95 -12.98 -17.72 6.00
N ASP A 96 -14.26 -17.83 6.39
CA ASP A 96 -14.71 -18.43 7.66
C ASP A 96 -13.95 -17.86 8.88
N SER A 97 -13.66 -16.56 8.84
CA SER A 97 -12.76 -15.89 9.80
C SER A 97 -13.24 -14.49 10.17
N GLU A 98 -12.90 -14.03 11.38
CA GLU A 98 -13.04 -12.62 11.74
C GLU A 98 -11.89 -11.83 11.11
N LEU A 99 -12.22 -11.05 10.09
CA LEU A 99 -11.26 -10.22 9.38
C LEU A 99 -11.11 -8.84 10.01
N LYS A 100 -9.89 -8.33 9.96
CA LYS A 100 -9.51 -7.01 10.47
C LYS A 100 -8.94 -6.17 9.34
N TYR A 101 -9.54 -5.01 9.10
CA TYR A 101 -9.19 -4.16 7.96
C TYR A 101 -9.41 -2.67 8.27
N TYR A 102 -8.95 -1.84 7.35
CA TYR A 102 -9.09 -0.39 7.35
C TYR A 102 -9.76 0.09 6.07
N GLU A 103 -10.46 1.21 6.20
CA GLU A 103 -11.09 1.95 5.11
C GLU A 103 -10.63 3.41 5.19
N SER A 104 -10.74 4.14 4.08
CA SER A 104 -10.38 5.57 3.93
C SER A 104 -8.89 5.88 4.17
N GLN A 105 -8.37 5.63 5.37
CA GLN A 105 -6.99 5.88 5.73
C GLN A 105 -6.54 5.04 6.93
N VAL A 106 -5.29 4.58 6.86
CA VAL A 106 -4.55 4.07 8.02
C VAL A 106 -3.09 4.51 7.91
N ASP A 107 -2.51 4.89 9.04
CA ASP A 107 -1.10 5.25 9.14
C ASP A 107 -0.34 4.19 9.93
N PHE A 108 0.64 3.57 9.28
CA PHE A 108 1.54 2.63 9.92
C PHE A 108 2.75 3.40 10.43
N VAL A 109 3.05 3.29 11.72
CA VAL A 109 4.05 4.12 12.40
C VAL A 109 5.17 3.25 12.98
N GLN A 110 6.40 3.47 12.51
CA GLN A 110 7.60 2.83 13.06
C GLN A 110 8.51 3.85 13.71
N LYS A 111 8.83 3.68 14.99
CA LYS A 111 9.87 4.47 15.65
C LYS A 111 11.26 3.93 15.29
N VAL A 112 12.17 4.82 14.93
CA VAL A 112 13.57 4.47 14.67
C VAL A 112 14.52 5.40 15.41
N THR A 113 15.65 4.85 15.85
CA THR A 113 16.77 5.63 16.39
C THR A 113 17.87 5.71 15.32
N VAL A 114 18.29 6.93 15.02
CA VAL A 114 19.38 7.23 14.07
C VAL A 114 20.67 7.47 14.83
N LYS A 115 21.75 6.81 14.40
CA LYS A 115 23.10 6.96 14.95
C LYS A 115 23.85 8.06 14.22
N GLY A 116 24.46 8.96 14.98
CA GLY A 116 25.23 10.09 14.44
C GLY A 116 24.35 11.21 13.88
N LYS A 117 24.96 12.12 13.11
CA LYS A 117 24.30 13.33 12.57
C LYS A 117 24.09 13.29 11.05
N ALA A 118 24.61 12.26 10.38
CA ALA A 118 24.52 12.15 8.93
C ALA A 118 23.08 11.88 8.48
N ALA A 119 22.68 12.49 7.38
CA ALA A 119 21.44 12.14 6.71
C ALA A 119 21.54 10.74 6.12
N THR A 120 20.48 9.94 6.24
CA THR A 120 20.39 8.60 5.66
C THR A 120 18.97 8.31 5.21
N LYS A 121 18.75 7.17 4.56
CA LYS A 121 17.42 6.71 4.15
C LYS A 121 17.10 5.38 4.81
N VAL A 122 15.92 5.28 5.40
CA VAL A 122 15.31 4.00 5.76
C VAL A 122 14.61 3.47 4.53
N LYS A 123 15.06 2.33 4.03
CA LYS A 123 14.45 1.65 2.88
C LYS A 123 13.71 0.41 3.36
N GLY A 124 12.68 0.02 2.64
CA GLY A 124 11.95 -1.21 2.93
C GLY A 124 10.93 -1.52 1.85
N THR A 125 10.17 -2.58 2.10
CA THR A 125 9.03 -2.98 1.30
C THR A 125 7.77 -3.01 2.16
N VAL A 126 6.63 -2.67 1.55
CA VAL A 126 5.30 -2.97 2.08
C VAL A 126 4.65 -3.99 1.15
N GLU A 127 4.19 -5.10 1.71
CA GLU A 127 3.35 -6.08 1.02
C GLU A 127 1.94 -5.96 1.57
N PHE A 128 0.95 -5.87 0.70
CA PHE A 128 -0.44 -5.69 1.10
C PHE A 128 -1.41 -6.27 0.09
N MET A 129 -2.63 -6.55 0.56
CA MET A 129 -3.74 -7.00 -0.27
C MET A 129 -4.98 -6.17 0.06
N VAL A 130 -5.83 -5.96 -0.95
CA VAL A 130 -7.08 -5.23 -0.80
C VAL A 130 -8.23 -5.97 -1.47
N CYS A 131 -9.41 -5.84 -0.89
CA CYS A 131 -10.65 -6.35 -1.46
C CYS A 131 -11.74 -5.27 -1.40
N ASP A 132 -12.69 -5.38 -2.31
CA ASP A 132 -14.00 -4.74 -2.22
C ASP A 132 -15.08 -5.82 -1.99
N ASP A 133 -16.35 -5.45 -2.10
CA ASP A 133 -17.49 -6.37 -1.93
C ASP A 133 -17.61 -7.48 -3.00
N HIS A 134 -16.83 -7.38 -4.09
CA HIS A 134 -16.95 -8.23 -5.28
C HIS A 134 -15.69 -9.05 -5.55
N GLN A 135 -14.52 -8.53 -5.20
CA GLN A 135 -13.24 -9.08 -5.61
C GLN A 135 -12.12 -8.72 -4.63
N CYS A 136 -11.04 -9.52 -4.72
CA CYS A 136 -9.77 -9.24 -4.09
C CYS A 136 -8.72 -9.06 -5.18
N LEU A 137 -7.94 -7.97 -5.08
CA LEU A 137 -6.79 -7.79 -5.96
C LEU A 137 -5.63 -8.68 -5.49
N PRO A 138 -4.79 -9.19 -6.41
CA PRO A 138 -3.57 -9.89 -6.03
C PRO A 138 -2.71 -9.04 -5.08
N PRO A 139 -2.00 -9.68 -4.11
CA PRO A 139 -1.08 -8.98 -3.24
C PRO A 139 -0.06 -8.17 -4.03
N LYS A 140 0.27 -6.99 -3.51
CA LYS A 140 1.20 -6.06 -4.13
C LYS A 140 2.33 -5.75 -3.17
N GLU A 141 3.55 -5.74 -3.70
CA GLU A 141 4.72 -5.25 -2.99
C GLU A 141 5.13 -3.88 -3.54
N LEU A 142 5.43 -2.94 -2.65
CA LEU A 142 5.94 -1.61 -2.98
C LEU A 142 7.21 -1.32 -2.18
N GLU A 143 8.27 -0.92 -2.88
CA GLU A 143 9.47 -0.38 -2.24
C GLU A 143 9.24 1.06 -1.77
N PHE A 144 9.82 1.42 -0.62
CA PHE A 144 9.84 2.79 -0.14
C PHE A 144 11.21 3.20 0.37
N ALA A 145 11.44 4.52 0.42
CA ALA A 145 12.63 5.12 1.01
C ALA A 145 12.27 6.42 1.72
N ILE A 146 12.45 6.45 3.05
CA ILE A 146 12.15 7.60 3.90
C ILE A 146 13.46 8.21 4.38
N SER A 147 13.63 9.52 4.19
CA SER A 147 14.83 10.23 4.65
C SER A 147 14.73 10.51 6.15
N VAL A 148 15.81 10.24 6.89
CA VAL A 148 15.96 10.53 8.32
C VAL A 148 17.35 11.05 8.62
N GLY A 149 17.50 11.78 9.72
CA GLY A 149 18.75 12.49 10.00
C GLY A 149 18.99 13.64 9.03
N GLY A 150 20.13 14.32 9.19
CA GLY A 150 20.38 15.60 8.54
C GLY A 150 19.63 16.74 9.22
N LYS A 151 20.39 17.77 9.58
CA LYS A 151 20.07 18.87 10.51
C LYS A 151 19.93 18.44 11.98
#